data_AF-A0A3B9XIE0-F1
#
_entry.id   AF-A0A3B9XIE0-F1
#
_cell.length_a   1.000
_cell.length_b   1.000
_cell.length_c   1.000
_cell.angle_alpha   90.00
_cell.angle_beta   90.00
_cell.angle_gamma   90.00
#
_symmetry.space_group_name_H-M   'P 1'
#
loop_
_entity.id
_entity.type
_entity.pdbx_description
1 polymer ?
#
loop_
_entity_poly.entity_id
_entity_poly.type
_entity_poly.pdbx_seq_one_letter_code
_entity_poly.pdbx_strand_id
1 'polypeptide(L)'
;MVKSSFKNQKGQAITEAVLMIVVLFAVTVMISSFFKEKQLLAGLIKKPWQDLSGLLQNGVWEDPKKSGAKHPATYVRHVSLEGEAAN
;
A
#
# COMPACT_ATOMS: atom_id res chain seq x y z
N MET A 1 22.10 38.05 43.57
CA MET A 1 22.75 36.76 43.88
C MET A 1 21.81 35.64 43.46
N VAL A 2 21.92 35.13 42.23
CA VAL A 2 21.11 33.99 41.76
C VAL A 2 22.04 32.81 41.61
N LYS A 3 22.03 31.91 42.59
CA LYS A 3 22.64 30.60 42.51
C LYS A 3 21.51 29.60 42.33
N SER A 4 21.24 29.18 41.11
CA SER A 4 20.53 27.93 40.85
C SER A 4 21.47 27.01 40.10
N SER A 5 22.16 26.17 40.86
CA SER A 5 22.99 25.09 40.34
C SER A 5 22.37 23.80 40.86
N PHE A 6 21.29 23.35 40.21
CA PHE A 6 20.77 21.99 40.41
C PHE A 6 21.81 20.98 39.91
N LYS A 7 22.75 20.62 40.78
CA LYS A 7 23.68 19.51 40.58
C LYS A 7 23.04 18.23 41.11
N ASN A 8 22.10 17.67 40.36
CA ASN A 8 21.71 16.27 40.54
C ASN A 8 21.61 15.56 39.19
N GLN A 9 22.77 15.31 38.58
CA GLN A 9 22.89 14.77 37.22
C GLN A 9 22.75 13.24 37.14
N LYS A 10 22.87 12.51 38.27
CA LYS A 10 22.91 11.04 38.26
C LYS A 10 21.55 10.38 38.07
N GLY A 11 20.44 11.05 38.44
CA GLY A 11 19.08 10.58 38.20
C GLY A 11 18.46 11.07 36.90
N GLN A 12 18.82 12.29 36.48
CA GLN A 12 18.27 12.94 35.30
C GLN A 12 18.58 12.18 34.01
N ALA A 13 19.80 11.68 33.86
CA ALA A 13 20.21 10.91 32.69
C ALA A 13 19.39 9.61 32.54
N ILE A 14 19.06 8.94 33.65
CA ILE A 14 18.25 7.72 33.63
C ILE A 14 16.80 8.06 33.26
N THR A 15 16.23 9.10 33.85
CA THR A 15 14.86 9.53 33.52
C THR A 15 14.74 9.98 32.06
N GLU A 16 15.76 10.66 31.53
CA GLU A 16 15.80 11.13 30.15
C GLU A 16 15.94 9.96 29.16
N ALA A 17 16.78 8.97 29.48
CA ALA A 17 16.89 7.74 28.69
C ALA A 17 15.58 6.95 28.64
N VAL A 18 14.87 6.84 29.77
CA VAL A 18 13.55 6.18 29.82
C VAL A 18 12.54 6.95 28.98
N LEU A 19 12.53 8.28 29.07
CA LEU A 19 11.60 9.12 28.31
C LEU A 19 11.86 9.02 26.80
N MET A 20 13.13 8.97 26.39
CA MET A 20 13.53 8.70 25.00
C MET A 20 13.04 7.34 24.51
N ILE A 21 13.17 6.28 25.32
CA ILE A 21 12.67 4.93 24.98
C ILE A 21 11.14 4.94 24.81
N VAL A 22 10.42 5.60 25.71
CA VAL A 22 8.94 5.69 25.65
C VAL A 22 8.51 6.42 24.38
N VAL A 23 9.17 7.52 24.01
CA VAL A 23 8.90 8.25 22.78
C VAL A 23 9.16 7.38 21.54
N LEU A 24 10.31 6.70 21.49
CA LEU A 24 10.64 5.81 20.38
C LEU A 24 9.64 4.64 20.25
N PHE A 25 9.20 4.09 21.38
CA PHE A 25 8.20 3.03 21.40
C PHE A 25 6.85 3.53 20.87
N ALA A 26 6.42 4.73 21.28
CA ALA A 26 5.20 5.36 20.79
C ALA A 26 5.24 5.59 19.26
N VAL A 27 6.37 6.09 18.73
CA VAL A 27 6.56 6.26 17.28
C VAL A 27 6.51 4.92 16.56
N THR A 28 7.15 3.89 17.10
CA THR A 28 7.16 2.54 16.50
C THR A 28 5.77 1.93 16.43
N VAL A 29 4.97 2.09 17.50
CA VAL A 29 3.57 1.62 17.54
C VAL A 29 2.73 2.37 16.51
N MET A 30 2.90 3.69 16.38
CA MET A 30 2.17 4.51 15.40
C MET A 30 2.50 4.11 13.96
N ILE A 31 3.77 3.87 13.64
CA ILE A 31 4.16 3.39 12.31
C ILE A 31 3.55 2.00 12.07
N SER A 32 3.65 1.10 13.04
CA SER A 32 3.11 -0.25 12.92
C SER A 32 1.58 -0.25 12.72
N SER A 33 0.85 0.62 13.43
CA SER A 33 -0.59 0.75 13.25
C SER A 33 -0.94 1.33 11.88
N PHE A 34 -0.20 2.34 11.42
CA PHE A 34 -0.41 2.93 10.09
C PHE A 34 -0.24 1.90 8.97
N PHE A 35 0.80 1.05 9.02
CA PHE A 35 1.02 -0.01 8.04
C PHE A 35 -0.09 -1.08 8.07
N LYS A 36 -0.59 -1.42 9.26
CA LYS A 36 -1.69 -2.37 9.43
C LYS A 36 -3.01 -1.81 8.91
N GLU A 37 -3.35 -0.57 9.23
CA GLU A 37 -4.60 0.09 8.83
C GLU A 37 -4.67 0.31 7.31
N LYS A 38 -3.58 0.79 6.71
CA LYS A 38 -3.54 1.06 5.27
C LYS A 38 -3.47 -0.21 4.43
N GLN A 39 -3.39 -1.39 5.07
CA GLN A 39 -3.27 -2.69 4.41
C GLN A 39 -2.29 -2.66 3.21
N LEU A 40 -1.22 -1.84 3.27
CA LEU A 40 -0.42 -1.54 2.08
C LEU A 40 0.23 -2.81 1.50
N LEU A 41 0.67 -3.69 2.39
CA LEU A 41 1.17 -5.02 2.03
C LEU A 41 0.08 -5.87 1.39
N ALA A 42 -1.14 -5.81 1.90
CA ALA A 42 -2.26 -6.53 1.29
C ALA A 42 -2.63 -5.92 -0.07
N GLY A 43 -2.56 -4.60 -0.24
CA GLY A 43 -2.82 -3.92 -1.51
C GLY A 43 -1.80 -4.25 -2.59
N LEU A 44 -0.52 -4.36 -2.21
CA LEU A 44 0.58 -4.77 -3.09
C LEU A 44 0.40 -6.19 -3.62
N ILE A 45 -0.10 -7.12 -2.80
CA ILE A 45 -0.33 -8.50 -3.20
C ILE A 45 -1.70 -8.65 -3.89
N LYS A 46 -2.76 -8.05 -3.35
CA LYS A 46 -4.13 -8.19 -3.87
C LYS A 46 -4.27 -7.66 -5.29
N LYS A 47 -3.62 -6.55 -5.63
CA LYS A 47 -3.81 -5.89 -6.93
C LYS A 47 -3.37 -6.77 -8.11
N PRO A 48 -2.16 -7.37 -8.14
CA PRO A 48 -1.77 -8.32 -9.18
C PRO A 48 -2.71 -9.53 -9.29
N TRP A 49 -3.16 -10.10 -8.15
CA TRP A 49 -4.10 -11.23 -8.16
C TRP A 49 -5.48 -10.83 -8.69
N GLN A 50 -5.94 -9.62 -8.40
CA GLN A 50 -7.17 -9.06 -8.95
C GLN A 50 -7.06 -8.87 -10.46
N ASP A 51 -5.95 -8.29 -10.94
CA ASP A 51 -5.72 -8.09 -12.37
C ASP A 51 -5.61 -9.44 -13.11
N LEU A 52 -4.97 -10.45 -12.50
CA LEU A 52 -4.91 -11.82 -13.03
C LEU A 52 -6.30 -12.47 -13.08
N SER A 53 -7.12 -12.28 -12.05
CA SER A 53 -8.49 -12.79 -12.05
C SER A 53 -9.35 -12.13 -13.14
N GLY A 54 -9.12 -10.86 -13.41
CA GLY A 54 -9.73 -10.13 -14.52
C GLY A 54 -9.30 -10.65 -15.88
N LEU A 55 -8.02 -11.01 -16.03
CA LEU A 55 -7.53 -11.65 -17.24
C LEU A 55 -8.21 -13.02 -17.46
N LEU A 56 -8.30 -13.83 -16.42
CA LEU A 56 -8.89 -15.17 -16.51
C LEU A 56 -10.39 -15.12 -16.82
N GLN A 57 -11.12 -14.16 -16.26
CA GLN A 57 -12.57 -14.04 -16.44
C GLN A 57 -12.96 -13.27 -17.69
N ASN A 58 -12.27 -12.15 -17.95
CA ASN A 58 -12.66 -11.18 -18.97
C ASN A 58 -11.64 -11.00 -20.08
N GLY A 59 -10.49 -11.66 -20.03
CA GLY A 59 -9.42 -11.53 -21.03
C GLY A 59 -8.67 -10.20 -20.97
N VAL A 60 -8.86 -9.41 -19.91
CA VAL A 60 -8.28 -8.06 -19.75
C VAL A 60 -7.60 -7.93 -18.40
N TRP A 61 -6.39 -7.37 -18.37
CA TRP A 61 -5.60 -7.09 -17.15
C TRP A 61 -6.17 -5.91 -16.35
N GLU A 62 -7.34 -6.11 -15.76
CA GLU A 62 -8.02 -5.11 -14.95
C GLU A 62 -9.01 -5.81 -14.01
N ASP A 63 -9.30 -5.23 -12.85
CA ASP A 63 -10.28 -5.74 -11.88
C ASP A 63 -11.52 -6.36 -12.58
N PRO A 64 -11.85 -7.63 -12.28
CA PRO A 64 -12.96 -8.36 -12.91
C PRO A 64 -14.30 -7.61 -12.86
N LYS A 65 -14.52 -6.77 -11.84
CA LYS A 65 -15.74 -5.96 -11.72
C LYS A 65 -15.83 -4.83 -12.75
N LYS A 66 -14.70 -4.37 -13.27
CA LYS A 66 -14.61 -3.28 -14.26
C LYS A 66 -14.39 -3.78 -15.68
N SER A 67 -13.75 -4.94 -15.83
CA SER A 67 -13.37 -5.49 -17.14
C SER A 67 -14.51 -6.16 -17.92
N GLY A 68 -15.69 -6.40 -17.32
CA GLY A 68 -16.81 -7.04 -18.02
C GLY A 68 -17.28 -6.31 -19.28
N ALA A 69 -17.28 -4.96 -19.27
CA ALA A 69 -17.62 -4.16 -20.45
C ALA A 69 -16.56 -4.23 -21.56
N LYS A 70 -15.31 -4.60 -21.22
CA LYS A 70 -14.18 -4.73 -22.14
C LYS A 70 -13.94 -6.17 -22.59
N HIS A 71 -14.84 -7.10 -22.23
CA HIS A 71 -14.73 -8.50 -22.59
C HIS A 71 -14.69 -8.66 -24.13
N PRO A 72 -13.81 -9.49 -24.72
CA PRO A 72 -13.69 -9.69 -26.16
C PRO A 72 -15.01 -10.05 -26.90
N ALA A 73 -15.94 -10.68 -26.20
CA ALA A 73 -17.28 -11.00 -26.70
C ALA A 73 -18.27 -9.82 -26.73
N THR A 74 -17.97 -8.72 -26.03
CA THR A 74 -18.79 -7.50 -26.00
C THR A 74 -18.52 -6.63 -27.24
N TYR A 75 -17.34 -6.75 -27.85
CA TYR A 75 -17.06 -6.02 -29.09
C TYR A 75 -17.86 -6.59 -30.25
N VAL A 76 -18.42 -5.69 -31.06
CA VAL A 76 -19.08 -6.05 -32.31
C VAL A 76 -18.02 -6.60 -33.26
N ARG A 77 -18.04 -7.92 -33.48
CA ARG A 77 -17.19 -8.58 -34.47
C ARG A 77 -17.71 -8.22 -35.85
N HIS A 78 -16.85 -7.69 -36.70
CA HIS A 78 -17.11 -7.65 -38.14
C HIS A 78 -16.52 -8.90 -38.78
N VAL A 79 -17.19 -9.44 -39.79
CA VAL A 79 -16.68 -10.54 -40.59
C VAL A 79 -15.87 -9.94 -41.72
N SER A 80 -14.55 -10.14 -41.73
CA SER A 80 -13.73 -9.79 -42.88
C SER A 80 -13.85 -10.90 -43.92
N LEU A 81 -14.55 -10.60 -45.02
CA LEU A 81 -14.73 -11.53 -46.13
C LEU A 81 -13.53 -11.55 -47.08
N GLU A 82 -12.68 -10.52 -47.03
CA GLU A 82 -11.44 -10.43 -47.81
C GLU A 82 -10.27 -10.08 -46.86
N GLY A 83 -9.12 -10.71 -47.08
CA GLY A 83 -7.92 -10.45 -46.30
C GLY A 83 -7.38 -9.05 -46.59
N GLU A 84 -7.13 -8.27 -45.54
CA GLU A 84 -6.52 -6.95 -45.66
C GLU A 84 -5.16 -7.09 -46.35
N ALA A 85 -5.04 -6.54 -47.56
CA ALA A 85 -3.79 -6.54 -48.30
C ALA A 85 -2.79 -5.67 -47.53
N ALA A 86 -1.71 -6.29 -47.05
CA ALA A 86 -0.62 -5.61 -46.35
C ALA A 86 -0.01 -4.55 -47.27
N ASN A 87 -0.18 -3.27 -46.90
CA ASN A 87 0.60 -2.14 -47.41
C ASN A 87 1.66 -1.74 -46.39
#